data_AF-E3J9P2-F1
#
_entry.id   AF-E3J9P2-F1
#
_cell.length_a   1.000
_cell.length_b   1.000
_cell.length_c   1.000
_cell.angle_alpha   90.00
_cell.angle_beta   90.00
_cell.angle_gamma   90.00
#
_symmetry.space_group_name_H-M   'P 1'
#
loop_
_entity.id
_entity.type
_entity.pdbx_description
1 polymer ?
#
loop_
_entity_poly.entity_id
_entity_poly.type
_entity_poly.pdbx_seq_one_letter_code
_entity_poly.pdbx_strand_id
1 'polypeptide(L)'
;MELPSAHVHLSDRQVAEQIMESIKERHGVDLYAIFSNDALSDRKKARLARVRLLEALLDEASQPDAGTVGLHAADFDEDTALARMLDTEVDIEPNLALTRGDATHVLSLRGDGVREYLLVLAKRFETMQTAKTPERLTIELAAAGLAGVGAPMTFEVIKELRAGQALTVAIRSAITTIGLTAAIAAVVAVLTGLLHYLSLDNPKKILGLVLNDTDEHLLVKGWKEGVDGKKDGDLYMASGHMAAFMQDNERGLLSPRVQVGARVSYGPDEPDTIVFAGIYVATRTIGLRGTTGVMIFSSPSIRVAHLFAVPPFDDNGTYIGCVNEGEDIEKIYQDFYAQRQVSVSRTERDYRLGANVNAAKGGVVSCIASIAR
;
A
#
# COMPACT_ATOMS: atom_id res chain seq x y z
N MET A 1 -7.85 15.63 13.61
CA MET A 1 -6.61 15.92 12.87
C MET A 1 -6.99 16.87 11.76
N GLU A 2 -6.64 18.16 11.88
CA GLU A 2 -6.99 19.19 10.89
C GLU A 2 -5.72 19.61 10.14
N LEU A 3 -5.83 19.66 8.81
CA LEU A 3 -4.78 20.19 7.95
C LEU A 3 -4.75 21.73 8.03
N PRO A 4 -3.57 22.37 7.87
CA PRO A 4 -3.54 23.75 7.43
C PRO A 4 -4.23 23.84 6.06
N SER A 5 -5.13 24.82 5.91
CA SER A 5 -6.04 25.04 4.77
C SER A 5 -5.39 25.22 3.38
N ALA A 6 -4.07 25.11 3.26
CA ALA A 6 -3.32 25.36 2.02
C ALA A 6 -3.31 24.17 1.03
N HIS A 7 -3.62 22.95 1.45
CA HIS A 7 -3.59 21.77 0.56
C HIS A 7 -4.90 21.47 -0.19
N VAL A 8 -5.95 22.25 0.04
CA VAL A 8 -7.31 22.00 -0.50
C VAL A 8 -7.42 22.29 -2.02
N HIS A 9 -6.38 22.84 -2.67
CA HIS A 9 -6.43 23.25 -4.08
C HIS A 9 -5.43 22.59 -5.03
N LEU A 10 -4.56 21.69 -4.58
CA LEU A 10 -3.59 21.03 -5.45
C LEU A 10 -4.16 19.75 -6.08
N SER A 11 -3.84 19.53 -7.36
CA SER A 11 -4.06 18.24 -8.00
C SER A 11 -3.09 17.18 -7.46
N ASP A 12 -3.45 15.90 -7.58
CA ASP A 12 -2.61 14.78 -7.15
C ASP A 12 -1.19 14.87 -7.74
N ARG A 13 -1.11 15.27 -9.02
CA ARG A 13 0.14 15.49 -9.73
C ARG A 13 0.96 16.63 -9.14
N GLN A 14 0.33 17.77 -8.85
CA GLN A 14 1.04 18.91 -8.26
C GLN A 14 1.61 18.57 -6.89
N VAL A 15 0.89 17.77 -6.09
CA VAL A 15 1.42 17.27 -4.82
C VAL A 15 2.62 16.35 -5.06
N ALA A 16 2.54 15.41 -6.02
CA ALA A 16 3.65 14.54 -6.36
C ALA A 16 4.88 15.33 -6.83
N GLU A 17 4.69 16.33 -7.70
CA GLU A 17 5.74 17.20 -8.21
C GLU A 17 6.41 18.00 -7.09
N GLN A 18 5.65 18.53 -6.13
CA GLN A 18 6.23 19.20 -4.96
C GLN A 18 7.09 18.25 -4.10
N ILE A 19 6.63 17.02 -3.89
CA ILE A 19 7.40 16.02 -3.14
C ILE A 19 8.67 15.64 -3.92
N MET A 20 8.55 15.38 -5.22
CA MET A 20 9.68 15.03 -6.08
C MET A 20 10.72 16.15 -6.17
N GLU A 21 10.30 17.42 -6.26
CA GLU A 21 11.21 18.56 -6.25
C GLU A 21 11.94 18.65 -4.92
N SER A 22 11.25 18.44 -3.79
CA SER A 22 11.92 18.45 -2.49
C SER A 22 12.91 17.30 -2.32
N ILE A 23 12.63 16.13 -2.90
CA ILE A 23 13.57 15.00 -2.96
C ILE A 23 14.80 15.36 -3.80
N LYS A 24 14.58 16.00 -4.96
CA LYS A 24 15.67 16.46 -5.84
C LYS A 24 16.56 17.49 -5.17
N GLU A 25 15.98 18.49 -4.49
CA GLU A 25 16.71 19.52 -3.77
C GLU A 25 17.57 18.94 -2.63
N ARG A 26 17.06 17.93 -1.91
CA ARG A 26 17.75 17.34 -0.75
C ARG A 26 18.78 16.29 -1.13
N HIS A 27 18.43 15.40 -2.05
CA HIS A 27 19.21 14.18 -2.34
C HIS A 27 19.82 14.18 -3.75
N GLY A 28 19.53 15.19 -4.58
CA GLY A 28 20.01 15.25 -5.96
C GLY A 28 19.32 14.26 -6.91
N VAL A 29 18.28 13.57 -6.46
CA VAL A 29 17.57 12.54 -7.24
C VAL A 29 16.39 13.16 -8.00
N ASP A 30 16.50 13.22 -9.33
CA ASP A 30 15.42 13.74 -10.19
C ASP A 30 14.38 12.66 -10.51
N LEU A 31 13.45 12.44 -9.58
CA LEU A 31 12.35 11.48 -9.76
C LEU A 31 11.38 11.89 -10.88
N TYR A 32 11.20 13.20 -11.11
CA TYR A 32 10.34 13.69 -12.18
C TYR A 32 10.89 13.27 -13.55
N ALA A 33 12.20 13.41 -13.78
CA ALA A 33 12.84 12.95 -15.01
C ALA A 33 12.69 11.44 -15.23
N ILE A 34 12.66 10.64 -14.17
CA ILE A 34 12.41 9.19 -14.25
C ILE A 34 10.95 8.92 -14.65
N PHE A 35 9.99 9.50 -13.94
CA PHE A 35 8.56 9.22 -14.15
C PHE A 35 8.00 9.80 -15.46
N SER A 36 8.57 10.88 -15.95
CA SER A 36 8.21 11.48 -17.25
C SER A 36 8.90 10.82 -18.45
N ASN A 37 9.76 9.82 -18.24
CA ASN A 37 10.49 9.17 -19.34
C ASN A 37 9.62 8.16 -20.09
N ASP A 38 9.05 8.55 -21.24
CA ASP A 38 8.20 7.69 -22.07
C ASP A 38 8.92 6.48 -22.69
N ALA A 39 10.26 6.45 -22.71
CA ALA A 39 11.01 5.28 -23.15
C ALA A 39 11.03 4.16 -22.08
N LEU A 40 10.65 4.47 -20.85
CA LEU A 40 10.54 3.51 -19.76
C LEU A 40 9.09 3.06 -19.58
N SER A 41 8.88 1.77 -19.36
CA SER A 41 7.60 1.28 -18.88
C SER A 41 7.35 1.76 -17.45
N ASP A 42 6.09 1.89 -17.05
CA ASP A 42 5.66 2.23 -15.69
C ASP A 42 6.40 1.40 -14.61
N ARG A 43 6.59 0.10 -14.86
CA ARG A 43 7.43 -0.80 -14.05
C ARG A 43 8.87 -0.31 -13.88
N LYS A 44 9.53 0.05 -14.99
CA LYS A 44 10.93 0.51 -14.96
C LYS A 44 11.06 1.86 -14.26
N LYS A 45 10.04 2.72 -14.39
CA LYS A 45 9.98 4.05 -13.76
C LYS A 45 9.98 3.94 -12.23
N ALA A 46 9.02 3.22 -11.64
CA ALA A 46 8.93 3.03 -10.18
C ALA A 46 10.19 2.37 -9.60
N ARG A 47 10.74 1.37 -10.29
CA ARG A 47 11.96 0.68 -9.84
C ARG A 47 13.19 1.55 -9.89
N LEU A 48 13.41 2.25 -10.99
CA LEU A 48 14.56 3.14 -11.11
C LEU A 48 14.48 4.26 -10.07
N ALA A 49 13.27 4.79 -9.81
CA ALA A 49 13.03 5.74 -8.74
C ALA A 49 13.39 5.17 -7.35
N ARG A 50 12.97 3.94 -7.03
CA ARG A 50 13.34 3.23 -5.79
C ARG A 50 14.84 3.13 -5.63
N VAL A 51 15.51 2.58 -6.64
CA VAL A 51 16.95 2.34 -6.61
C VAL A 51 17.71 3.65 -6.43
N ARG A 52 17.42 4.67 -7.25
CA ARG A 52 18.11 5.97 -7.18
C ARG A 52 17.92 6.67 -5.85
N LEU A 53 16.72 6.58 -5.28
CA LEU A 53 16.44 7.20 -3.99
C LEU A 53 17.14 6.44 -2.84
N LEU A 54 17.15 5.11 -2.88
CA LEU A 54 17.89 4.30 -1.90
C LEU A 54 19.40 4.54 -1.99
N GLU A 55 19.98 4.53 -3.19
CA GLU A 55 21.40 4.84 -3.42
C GLU A 55 21.77 6.19 -2.78
N ALA A 56 21.00 7.24 -3.06
CA ALA A 56 21.29 8.57 -2.51
C ALA A 56 21.18 8.64 -0.97
N LEU A 57 20.22 7.92 -0.37
CA LEU A 57 20.06 7.86 1.08
C LEU A 57 21.18 7.05 1.76
N LEU A 58 21.65 5.97 1.12
CA LEU A 58 22.78 5.17 1.60
C LEU A 58 24.10 5.95 1.52
N ASP A 59 24.30 6.70 0.42
CA ASP A 59 25.45 7.57 0.24
C ASP A 59 25.50 8.67 1.30
N GLU A 60 24.35 9.29 1.63
CA GLU A 60 24.25 10.28 2.71
C GLU A 60 24.57 9.67 4.09
N ALA A 61 24.05 8.47 4.38
CA ALA A 61 24.26 7.78 5.64
C ALA A 61 25.73 7.34 5.87
N SER A 62 26.49 7.18 4.79
CA SER A 62 27.90 6.77 4.79
C SER A 62 28.88 7.94 5.01
N GLN A 63 28.41 9.18 5.09
CA GLN A 63 29.27 10.36 5.30
C GLN A 63 29.68 10.54 6.78
N PRO A 64 30.96 10.91 7.07
CA PRO A 64 31.52 10.91 8.43
C PRO A 64 30.85 11.84 9.45
N ASP A 65 30.16 12.89 8.99
CA ASP A 65 29.52 13.91 9.85
C ASP A 65 28.01 13.70 10.03
N ALA A 66 27.46 12.56 9.56
CA ALA A 66 26.01 12.30 9.58
C ALA A 66 25.43 11.95 10.96
N GLY A 67 26.25 11.88 12.02
CA GLY A 67 25.80 11.51 13.36
C GLY A 67 25.31 10.05 13.48
N THR A 68 25.72 9.19 12.55
CA THR A 68 25.27 7.80 12.45
C THR A 68 26.04 6.87 13.39
N VAL A 69 25.31 6.03 14.13
CA VAL A 69 25.86 4.86 14.82
C VAL A 69 26.36 3.90 13.74
N GLY A 70 27.61 3.45 13.88
CA GLY A 70 28.38 2.71 12.87
C GLY A 70 27.56 1.73 12.04
N LEU A 71 27.32 2.11 10.78
CA LEU A 71 26.71 1.28 9.75
C LEU A 71 27.84 0.52 9.06
N HIS A 72 27.82 -0.81 9.14
CA HIS A 72 28.67 -1.65 8.30
C HIS A 72 27.85 -2.12 7.10
N ALA A 73 28.30 -1.80 5.89
CA ALA A 73 27.69 -2.21 4.62
C ALA A 73 27.59 -3.74 4.43
N ALA A 74 28.13 -4.53 5.36
CA ALA A 74 28.14 -5.99 5.31
C ALA A 74 26.81 -6.64 5.75
N ASP A 75 25.87 -5.88 6.33
CA ASP A 75 24.63 -6.42 6.91
C ASP A 75 23.46 -6.52 5.91
N PHE A 76 23.63 -6.05 4.67
CA PHE A 76 22.61 -6.10 3.62
C PHE A 76 23.21 -6.64 2.33
N ASP A 77 22.76 -7.82 1.89
CA ASP A 77 23.10 -8.35 0.56
C ASP A 77 22.26 -7.60 -0.50
N GLU A 78 22.77 -6.41 -0.82
CA GLU A 78 22.17 -5.43 -1.72
C GLU A 78 21.91 -6.01 -3.11
N ASP A 79 22.85 -6.78 -3.65
CA ASP A 79 22.75 -7.38 -4.99
C ASP A 79 21.65 -8.45 -5.06
N THR A 80 21.49 -9.27 -4.02
CA THR A 80 20.43 -10.30 -3.98
C THR A 80 19.05 -9.69 -3.72
N ALA A 81 18.94 -8.65 -2.88
CA ALA A 81 17.69 -7.93 -2.66
C ALA A 81 17.25 -7.18 -3.94
N LEU A 82 18.19 -6.52 -4.60
CA LEU A 82 17.99 -5.81 -5.88
C LEU A 82 17.61 -6.79 -7.01
N ALA A 83 18.31 -7.92 -7.15
CA ALA A 83 17.99 -8.94 -8.14
C ALA A 83 16.60 -9.55 -7.96
N ARG A 84 16.15 -9.74 -6.71
CA ARG A 84 14.78 -10.22 -6.40
C ARG A 84 13.71 -9.18 -6.66
N MET A 85 14.01 -7.89 -6.52
CA MET A 85 13.11 -6.78 -6.90
C MET A 85 13.00 -6.62 -8.43
N LEU A 86 13.97 -7.11 -9.20
CA LEU A 86 14.01 -7.00 -10.65
C LEU A 86 13.12 -8.03 -11.39
N ASP A 87 12.69 -9.12 -10.75
CA ASP A 87 12.14 -10.32 -11.44
C ASP A 87 10.60 -10.36 -11.69
N THR A 88 9.78 -9.47 -11.11
CA THR A 88 8.30 -9.56 -11.26
C THR A 88 7.71 -8.53 -12.24
N GLU A 89 6.65 -8.85 -12.98
CA GLU A 89 5.98 -7.87 -13.88
C GLU A 89 5.19 -6.77 -13.17
N VAL A 90 4.70 -7.07 -11.96
CA VAL A 90 3.97 -6.14 -11.10
C VAL A 90 4.86 -5.71 -9.93
N ASP A 91 4.77 -4.43 -9.55
CA ASP A 91 5.48 -3.93 -8.38
C ASP A 91 4.81 -4.41 -7.10
N ILE A 92 5.63 -4.89 -6.16
CA ILE A 92 5.14 -5.39 -4.88
C ILE A 92 5.10 -4.25 -3.88
N GLU A 93 3.94 -4.06 -3.25
CA GLU A 93 3.75 -3.11 -2.14
C GLU A 93 3.69 -3.88 -0.81
N PRO A 94 4.53 -3.52 0.18
CA PRO A 94 4.50 -4.14 1.49
C PRO A 94 3.20 -3.80 2.23
N ASN A 95 2.81 -4.62 3.21
CA ASN A 95 1.66 -4.31 4.04
C ASN A 95 1.97 -3.17 5.01
N LEU A 96 0.97 -2.33 5.27
CA LEU A 96 1.00 -1.34 6.34
C LEU A 96 0.36 -1.94 7.59
N ALA A 97 0.96 -1.71 8.75
CA ALA A 97 0.40 -2.10 10.03
C ALA A 97 -0.16 -0.86 10.73
N LEU A 98 -1.45 -0.90 11.07
CA LEU A 98 -2.17 0.17 11.76
C LEU A 98 -2.64 -0.33 13.11
N THR A 99 -2.81 0.59 14.07
CA THR A 99 -3.64 0.28 15.23
C THR A 99 -5.09 0.08 14.78
N ARG A 100 -5.88 -0.71 15.50
CA ARG A 100 -7.31 -0.90 15.19
C ARG A 100 -8.08 0.43 15.23
N GLY A 101 -7.69 1.36 16.11
CA GLY A 101 -8.27 2.70 16.17
C GLY A 101 -8.05 3.47 14.87
N ASP A 102 -6.81 3.50 14.38
CA ASP A 102 -6.45 4.14 13.11
C ASP A 102 -7.12 3.46 11.92
N ALA A 103 -7.14 2.12 11.89
CA ALA A 103 -7.87 1.35 10.88
C ALA A 103 -9.36 1.74 10.85
N THR A 104 -10.01 1.83 12.02
CA THR A 104 -11.42 2.24 12.12
C THR A 104 -11.64 3.66 11.57
N HIS A 105 -10.72 4.58 11.87
CA HIS A 105 -10.76 5.93 11.31
C HIS A 105 -10.64 5.91 9.78
N VAL A 106 -9.67 5.19 9.22
CA VAL A 106 -9.47 5.05 7.77
C VAL A 106 -10.72 4.49 7.09
N LEU A 107 -11.38 3.50 7.72
CA LEU A 107 -12.63 2.92 7.23
C LEU A 107 -13.83 3.87 7.26
N SER A 108 -13.80 4.91 8.09
CA SER A 108 -14.86 5.92 8.15
C SER A 108 -14.77 6.94 7.02
N LEU A 109 -13.63 7.03 6.34
CA LEU A 109 -13.39 8.03 5.29
C LEU A 109 -14.30 7.79 4.08
N ARG A 110 -14.85 8.88 3.55
CA ARG A 110 -15.73 8.91 2.37
C ARG A 110 -15.34 10.11 1.52
N GLY A 111 -15.69 10.08 0.24
CA GLY A 111 -15.49 11.22 -0.64
C GLY A 111 -14.01 11.62 -0.75
N ASP A 112 -13.76 12.92 -0.68
CA ASP A 112 -12.41 13.48 -0.72
C ASP A 112 -11.53 13.05 0.47
N GLY A 113 -12.11 12.69 1.62
CA GLY A 113 -11.35 12.20 2.77
C GLY A 113 -10.51 10.95 2.47
N VAL A 114 -10.99 10.10 1.55
CA VAL A 114 -10.24 8.93 1.06
C VAL A 114 -9.00 9.36 0.28
N ARG A 115 -9.14 10.38 -0.59
CA ARG A 115 -8.04 10.94 -1.38
C ARG A 115 -7.04 11.66 -0.47
N GLU A 116 -7.53 12.50 0.43
CA GLU A 116 -6.72 13.28 1.37
C GLU A 116 -5.86 12.38 2.26
N TYR A 117 -6.41 11.28 2.78
CA TYR A 117 -5.63 10.34 3.58
C TYR A 117 -4.42 9.79 2.83
N LEU A 118 -4.59 9.40 1.56
CA LEU A 118 -3.50 8.87 0.75
C LEU A 118 -2.45 9.94 0.41
N LEU A 119 -2.87 11.19 0.19
CA LEU A 119 -1.96 12.32 -0.01
C LEU A 119 -1.15 12.62 1.26
N VAL A 120 -1.82 12.65 2.42
CA VAL A 120 -1.16 12.83 3.72
C VAL A 120 -0.16 11.70 3.96
N LEU A 121 -0.55 10.47 3.65
CA LEU A 121 0.31 9.30 3.79
C LEU A 121 1.59 9.46 2.95
N ALA A 122 1.48 9.85 1.67
CA ALA A 122 2.66 10.11 0.82
C ALA A 122 3.60 11.16 1.41
N LYS A 123 3.04 12.27 1.95
CA LYS A 123 3.85 13.32 2.61
C LYS A 123 4.53 12.82 3.89
N ARG A 124 3.87 11.95 4.65
CA ARG A 124 4.46 11.32 5.83
C ARG A 124 5.61 10.39 5.44
N PHE A 125 5.45 9.57 4.41
CA PHE A 125 6.52 8.73 3.87
C PHE A 125 7.73 9.54 3.38
N GLU A 126 7.51 10.70 2.73
CA GLU A 126 8.60 11.62 2.37
C GLU A 126 9.37 12.14 3.60
N THR A 127 8.68 12.36 4.72
CA THR A 127 9.32 12.80 5.98
C THR A 127 10.03 11.65 6.69
N MET A 128 9.46 10.44 6.63
CA MET A 128 10.05 9.24 7.22
C MET A 128 11.38 8.86 6.56
N GLN A 129 11.50 9.00 5.22
CA GLN A 129 12.72 8.60 4.52
C GLN A 129 13.96 9.44 4.91
N THR A 130 13.77 10.63 5.48
CA THR A 130 14.87 11.50 5.94
C THR A 130 15.20 11.32 7.43
N ALA A 131 14.58 10.34 8.10
CA ALA A 131 14.83 10.07 9.50
C ALA A 131 16.27 9.59 9.73
N LYS A 132 17.05 10.36 10.49
CA LYS A 132 18.45 10.01 10.81
C LYS A 132 18.60 9.12 12.05
N THR A 133 17.52 8.92 12.81
CA THR A 133 17.53 8.11 14.03
C THR A 133 16.29 7.23 14.13
N PRO A 134 16.38 6.06 14.81
CA PRO A 134 15.21 5.22 15.09
C PRO A 134 14.08 5.95 15.81
N GLU A 135 14.43 6.87 16.72
CA GLU A 135 13.45 7.69 17.46
C GLU A 135 12.70 8.64 16.52
N ARG A 136 13.40 9.30 15.60
CA ARG A 136 12.76 10.19 14.63
C ARG A 136 11.80 9.43 13.71
N LEU A 137 12.22 8.25 13.22
CA LEU A 137 11.37 7.40 12.39
C LEU A 137 10.14 6.90 13.17
N THR A 138 10.32 6.54 14.44
CA THR A 138 9.23 6.13 15.35
C THR A 138 8.17 7.22 15.48
N ILE A 139 8.60 8.48 15.69
CA ILE A 139 7.69 9.62 15.81
C ILE A 139 6.87 9.81 14.53
N GLU A 140 7.50 9.73 13.36
CA GLU A 140 6.80 9.91 12.09
C GLU A 140 5.84 8.76 11.79
N LEU A 141 6.21 7.51 12.10
CA LEU A 141 5.30 6.35 11.98
C LEU A 141 4.07 6.51 12.87
N ALA A 142 4.27 6.84 14.16
CA ALA A 142 3.17 7.09 15.08
C ALA A 142 2.30 8.27 14.62
N ALA A 143 2.90 9.34 14.11
CA ALA A 143 2.16 10.49 13.56
C ALA A 143 1.38 10.18 12.28
N ALA A 144 1.75 9.10 11.58
CA ALA A 144 1.03 8.58 10.42
C ALA A 144 -0.03 7.53 10.80
N GLY A 145 -0.21 7.20 12.09
CA GLY A 145 -1.10 6.12 12.54
C GLY A 145 -0.59 4.72 12.17
N LEU A 146 0.73 4.58 11.97
CA LEU A 146 1.37 3.33 11.58
C LEU A 146 2.16 2.72 12.74
N ALA A 147 1.94 1.43 12.95
CA ALA A 147 2.77 0.60 13.82
C ALA A 147 3.97 -0.01 13.07
N GLY A 148 3.93 -0.09 11.74
CA GLY A 148 5.02 -0.66 10.95
C GLY A 148 4.75 -0.66 9.45
N VAL A 149 5.82 -0.84 8.68
CA VAL A 149 5.80 -0.97 7.22
C VAL A 149 6.52 -2.25 6.85
N GLY A 150 5.80 -3.18 6.22
CA GLY A 150 6.30 -4.50 5.91
C GLY A 150 6.24 -5.48 7.09
N ALA A 151 6.20 -6.77 6.78
CA ALA A 151 6.15 -7.83 7.77
C ALA A 151 7.37 -7.90 8.70
N PRO A 152 8.62 -7.73 8.24
CA PRO A 152 9.78 -7.84 9.14
C PRO A 152 9.74 -6.81 10.27
N MET A 153 9.43 -5.56 9.95
CA MET A 153 9.30 -4.50 10.95
C MET A 153 8.11 -4.77 11.87
N THR A 154 6.95 -5.06 11.30
CA THR A 154 5.72 -5.25 12.08
C THR A 154 5.84 -6.45 13.02
N PHE A 155 6.52 -7.52 12.61
CA PHE A 155 6.74 -8.69 13.45
C PHE A 155 7.58 -8.37 14.69
N GLU A 156 8.67 -7.61 14.55
CA GLU A 156 9.46 -7.19 15.71
C GLU A 156 8.65 -6.25 16.61
N VAL A 157 7.79 -5.37 16.06
CA VAL A 157 6.87 -4.55 16.87
C VAL A 157 5.92 -5.43 17.67
N ILE A 158 5.32 -6.44 17.03
CA ILE A 158 4.42 -7.38 17.70
C ILE A 158 5.13 -8.12 18.83
N LYS A 159 6.37 -8.57 18.60
CA LYS A 159 7.17 -9.27 19.61
C LYS A 159 7.43 -8.39 20.84
N GLU A 160 7.78 -7.14 20.64
CA GLU A 160 8.02 -6.17 21.73
C GLU A 160 6.73 -5.81 22.47
N LEU A 161 5.61 -5.66 21.75
CA LEU A 161 4.28 -5.49 22.36
C LEU A 161 3.92 -6.70 23.23
N ARG A 162 4.17 -7.93 22.76
CA ARG A 162 3.96 -9.16 23.57
C ARG A 162 4.86 -9.23 24.79
N ALA A 163 6.01 -8.56 24.76
CA ALA A 163 6.89 -8.42 25.92
C ALA A 163 6.42 -7.33 26.91
N GLY A 164 5.28 -6.68 26.65
CA GLY A 164 4.67 -5.68 27.52
C GLY A 164 5.17 -4.25 27.30
N GLN A 165 5.88 -3.99 26.20
CA GLN A 165 6.30 -2.63 25.86
C GLN A 165 5.12 -1.80 25.33
N ALA A 166 5.12 -0.50 25.61
CA ALA A 166 4.21 0.43 24.97
C ALA A 166 4.50 0.54 23.46
N LEU A 167 3.48 0.81 22.64
CA LEU A 167 3.58 0.84 21.18
C LEU A 167 4.75 1.67 20.64
N THR A 168 4.96 2.90 21.13
CA THR A 168 6.05 3.76 20.68
C THR A 168 7.43 3.17 21.01
N VAL A 169 7.56 2.50 22.16
CA VAL A 169 8.80 1.81 22.54
C VAL A 169 9.00 0.58 21.67
N ALA A 170 7.94 -0.19 21.41
CA ALA A 170 7.98 -1.37 20.54
C ALA A 170 8.39 -1.02 19.10
N ILE A 171 7.84 0.06 18.53
CA ILE A 171 8.24 0.58 17.21
C ILE A 171 9.73 0.91 17.19
N ARG A 172 10.22 1.67 18.18
CA ARG A 172 11.63 2.05 18.26
C ARG A 172 12.55 0.83 18.39
N SER A 173 12.19 -0.13 19.24
CA SER A 173 12.94 -1.38 19.43
C SER A 173 12.97 -2.20 18.14
N ALA A 174 11.85 -2.27 17.41
CA ALA A 174 11.79 -2.95 16.13
C ALA A 174 12.71 -2.30 15.08
N ILE A 175 12.68 -0.98 14.94
CA ILE A 175 13.58 -0.25 14.02
C ILE A 175 15.06 -0.48 14.40
N THR A 176 15.36 -0.49 15.70
CA THR A 176 16.72 -0.74 16.19
C THR A 176 17.17 -2.17 15.86
N THR A 177 16.26 -3.14 15.97
CA THR A 177 16.54 -4.57 15.72
C THR A 177 16.71 -4.88 14.24
N ILE A 178 15.84 -4.35 13.37
CA ILE A 178 15.92 -4.58 11.92
C ILE A 178 16.97 -3.70 11.23
N GLY A 179 17.39 -2.62 11.90
CA GLY A 179 18.26 -1.59 11.34
C GLY A 179 17.47 -0.45 10.69
N LEU A 180 17.91 0.79 10.95
CA LEU A 180 17.28 2.00 10.42
C LEU A 180 17.24 1.99 8.88
N THR A 181 18.31 1.55 8.23
CA THR A 181 18.41 1.46 6.77
C THR A 181 17.35 0.55 6.17
N ALA A 182 17.13 -0.64 6.75
CA ALA A 182 16.11 -1.56 6.27
C ALA A 182 14.70 -0.99 6.45
N ALA A 183 14.46 -0.28 7.57
CA ALA A 183 13.19 0.40 7.83
C ALA A 183 12.94 1.53 6.82
N ILE A 184 13.95 2.36 6.53
CA ILE A 184 13.88 3.42 5.51
C ILE A 184 13.67 2.80 4.12
N ALA A 185 14.27 1.66 3.82
CA ALA A 185 14.08 1.01 2.52
C ALA A 185 12.62 0.61 2.27
N ALA A 186 11.94 0.08 3.30
CA ALA A 186 10.51 -0.22 3.23
C ALA A 186 9.65 1.05 3.03
N VAL A 187 10.01 2.14 3.73
CA VAL A 187 9.38 3.47 3.58
C VAL A 187 9.53 4.00 2.15
N VAL A 188 10.73 3.92 1.57
CA VAL A 188 11.02 4.37 0.20
C VAL A 188 10.27 3.56 -0.84
N ALA A 189 10.12 2.24 -0.64
CA ALA A 189 9.35 1.38 -1.53
C ALA A 189 7.89 1.86 -1.65
N VAL A 190 7.23 2.15 -0.52
CA VAL A 190 5.87 2.68 -0.49
C VAL A 190 5.81 4.10 -1.06
N LEU A 191 6.74 4.98 -0.66
CA LEU A 191 6.80 6.37 -1.13
C LEU A 191 6.84 6.46 -2.65
N THR A 192 7.76 5.73 -3.27
CA THR A 192 7.96 5.73 -4.72
C THR A 192 6.77 5.15 -5.47
N GLY A 193 6.10 4.13 -4.92
CA GLY A 193 4.86 3.58 -5.47
C GLY A 193 3.73 4.62 -5.45
N LEU A 194 3.56 5.32 -4.32
CA LEU A 194 2.59 6.40 -4.17
C LEU A 194 2.90 7.58 -5.10
N LEU A 195 4.15 8.05 -5.17
CA LEU A 195 4.53 9.17 -6.04
C LEU A 195 4.34 8.83 -7.51
N HIS A 196 4.73 7.63 -7.92
CA HIS A 196 4.48 7.16 -9.27
C HIS A 196 2.99 7.17 -9.59
N TYR A 197 2.15 6.61 -8.71
CA TYR A 197 0.70 6.66 -8.89
C TYR A 197 0.20 8.10 -9.03
N LEU A 198 0.59 9.00 -8.13
CA LEU A 198 0.12 10.38 -8.12
C LEU A 198 0.59 11.16 -9.37
N SER A 199 1.77 10.84 -9.91
CA SER A 199 2.34 11.50 -11.10
C SER A 199 1.75 11.03 -12.44
N LEU A 200 1.10 9.86 -12.50
CA LEU A 200 0.55 9.35 -13.76
C LEU A 200 -0.58 10.25 -14.31
N ASP A 201 -0.41 10.82 -15.50
CA ASP A 201 -1.48 11.52 -16.24
C ASP A 201 -2.45 10.53 -16.91
N ASN A 202 -3.10 9.72 -16.09
CA ASN A 202 -4.03 8.71 -16.56
C ASN A 202 -5.39 8.93 -15.92
N PRO A 203 -6.38 9.42 -16.69
CA PRO A 203 -7.71 9.72 -16.16
C PRO A 203 -8.57 8.46 -16.00
N LYS A 204 -8.00 7.25 -15.92
CA LYS A 204 -8.74 6.05 -15.51
C LYS A 204 -7.83 5.15 -14.69
N LYS A 205 -7.35 5.64 -13.55
CA LYS A 205 -6.48 4.92 -12.62
C LYS A 205 -7.14 4.78 -11.25
N ILE A 206 -6.71 3.77 -10.49
CA ILE A 206 -7.17 3.53 -9.12
C ILE A 206 -6.01 3.17 -8.20
N LEU A 207 -6.00 3.79 -7.03
CA LEU A 207 -5.18 3.41 -5.88
C LEU A 207 -6.12 2.87 -4.80
N GLY A 208 -5.92 1.62 -4.41
CA GLY A 208 -6.76 0.94 -3.44
C GLY A 208 -5.99 0.52 -2.20
N LEU A 209 -6.67 0.57 -1.06
CA LEU A 209 -6.21 0.08 0.24
C LEU A 209 -7.21 -0.97 0.74
N VAL A 210 -6.74 -2.16 1.13
CA VAL A 210 -7.59 -3.23 1.65
C VAL A 210 -7.16 -3.55 3.08
N LEU A 211 -8.05 -3.32 4.04
CA LEU A 211 -7.83 -3.61 5.46
C LEU A 211 -8.36 -5.01 5.81
N ASN A 212 -7.53 -5.77 6.52
CA ASN A 212 -7.88 -7.08 7.06
C ASN A 212 -7.96 -7.02 8.60
N ASP A 213 -9.17 -6.83 9.11
CA ASP A 213 -9.49 -6.94 10.54
C ASP A 213 -10.12 -8.32 10.83
N THR A 214 -9.47 -9.38 10.33
CA THR A 214 -9.82 -10.78 10.62
C THR A 214 -8.64 -11.50 11.26
N ASP A 215 -8.92 -12.63 11.91
CA ASP A 215 -7.94 -13.50 12.55
C ASP A 215 -7.14 -14.38 11.57
N GLU A 216 -7.38 -14.24 10.26
CA GLU A 216 -6.75 -15.07 9.23
C GLU A 216 -6.01 -14.22 8.18
N HIS A 217 -4.96 -14.79 7.61
CA HIS A 217 -4.26 -14.17 6.48
C HIS A 217 -5.15 -14.25 5.23
N LEU A 218 -5.17 -13.17 4.44
CA LEU A 218 -5.91 -13.14 3.20
C LEU A 218 -4.97 -13.36 2.01
N LEU A 219 -5.34 -14.33 1.18
CA LEU A 219 -4.64 -14.74 -0.03
C LEU A 219 -5.47 -14.42 -1.27
N VAL A 220 -4.81 -13.96 -2.32
CA VAL A 220 -5.36 -13.92 -3.69
C VAL A 220 -4.54 -14.92 -4.50
N LYS A 221 -5.04 -16.16 -4.64
CA LYS A 221 -4.29 -17.26 -5.24
C LYS A 221 -4.04 -17.00 -6.72
N GLY A 222 -2.86 -17.33 -7.24
CA GLY A 222 -2.56 -17.16 -8.68
C GLY A 222 -2.65 -15.71 -9.20
N TRP A 223 -2.67 -14.69 -8.33
CA TRP A 223 -2.98 -13.30 -8.74
C TRP A 223 -2.14 -12.77 -9.91
N LYS A 224 -0.89 -13.24 -10.05
CA LYS A 224 0.03 -12.83 -11.12
C LYS A 224 -0.50 -13.16 -12.52
N GLU A 225 -1.32 -14.20 -12.65
CA GLU A 225 -1.89 -14.59 -13.94
C GLU A 225 -2.97 -13.59 -14.38
N GLY A 226 -3.69 -13.02 -13.42
CA GLY A 226 -4.80 -12.08 -13.62
C GLY A 226 -4.43 -10.65 -13.98
N VAL A 227 -3.15 -10.26 -13.89
CA VAL A 227 -2.70 -8.85 -13.95
C VAL A 227 -2.99 -8.15 -15.27
N ASP A 228 -3.10 -8.93 -16.36
CA ASP A 228 -3.46 -8.48 -17.72
C ASP A 228 -4.81 -9.02 -18.19
N GLY A 229 -5.63 -9.54 -17.28
CA GLY A 229 -6.98 -10.02 -17.57
C GLY A 229 -7.08 -11.45 -18.06
N LYS A 230 -6.04 -12.28 -17.85
CA LYS A 230 -6.22 -13.74 -17.98
C LYS A 230 -7.17 -14.22 -16.88
N LYS A 231 -7.96 -15.24 -17.21
CA LYS A 231 -8.98 -15.82 -16.33
C LYS A 231 -8.40 -16.98 -15.52
N ASP A 232 -7.27 -16.74 -14.88
CA ASP A 232 -6.56 -17.74 -14.08
C ASP A 232 -6.13 -17.10 -12.76
N GLY A 233 -6.37 -17.81 -11.67
CA GLY A 233 -6.26 -17.28 -10.31
C GLY A 233 -7.45 -16.43 -9.82
N ASP A 234 -7.24 -15.79 -8.67
CA ASP A 234 -8.21 -15.02 -7.91
C ASP A 234 -8.12 -13.50 -8.17
N LEU A 235 -7.34 -13.05 -9.16
CA LEU A 235 -7.37 -11.68 -9.66
C LEU A 235 -7.89 -11.71 -11.09
N TYR A 236 -8.82 -10.83 -11.43
CA TYR A 236 -9.29 -10.68 -12.80
C TYR A 236 -9.43 -9.21 -13.17
N MET A 237 -8.65 -8.79 -14.17
CA MET A 237 -8.74 -7.48 -14.79
C MET A 237 -9.63 -7.54 -16.03
N ALA A 238 -10.87 -7.07 -15.93
CA ALA A 238 -11.76 -6.97 -17.09
C ALA A 238 -11.32 -5.86 -18.06
N SER A 239 -10.76 -4.78 -17.51
CA SER A 239 -10.08 -3.73 -18.28
C SER A 239 -8.97 -3.07 -17.47
N GLY A 240 -7.90 -2.64 -18.14
CA GLY A 240 -6.73 -2.09 -17.47
C GLY A 240 -5.68 -3.16 -17.13
N HIS A 241 -4.70 -2.75 -16.33
CA HIS A 241 -3.58 -3.56 -15.87
C HIS A 241 -3.31 -3.27 -14.39
N MET A 242 -2.87 -4.29 -13.64
CA MET A 242 -2.45 -4.14 -12.25
C MET A 242 -0.97 -3.71 -12.19
N ALA A 243 -0.71 -2.44 -11.94
CA ALA A 243 0.64 -1.87 -11.92
C ALA A 243 1.41 -2.17 -10.62
N ALA A 244 0.70 -2.17 -9.48
CA ALA A 244 1.27 -2.52 -8.19
C ALA A 244 0.29 -3.36 -7.38
N PHE A 245 0.77 -4.34 -6.62
CA PHE A 245 -0.09 -5.23 -5.86
C PHE A 245 0.48 -5.56 -4.49
N MET A 246 -0.41 -5.67 -3.52
CA MET A 246 -0.07 -5.97 -2.14
C MET A 246 0.53 -7.37 -2.04
N GLN A 247 1.71 -7.48 -1.46
CA GLN A 247 2.26 -8.77 -1.08
C GLN A 247 3.31 -8.59 -0.02
N ASP A 248 3.21 -9.41 1.02
CA ASP A 248 4.17 -9.46 2.11
C ASP A 248 4.37 -10.91 2.55
N ASN A 249 5.25 -11.14 3.53
CA ASN A 249 5.40 -12.45 4.15
C ASN A 249 4.60 -12.51 5.45
N GLU A 250 4.10 -13.68 5.85
CA GLU A 250 3.27 -13.79 7.07
C GLU A 250 3.95 -13.29 8.34
N ARG A 251 5.24 -13.61 8.53
CA ARG A 251 5.98 -13.34 9.78
C ARG A 251 7.46 -12.97 9.57
N GLY A 252 7.95 -12.93 8.32
CA GLY A 252 9.35 -12.65 7.99
C GLY A 252 9.78 -13.22 6.63
N LEU A 253 10.99 -12.90 6.17
CA LEU A 253 11.50 -13.14 4.81
C LEU A 253 11.36 -14.57 4.26
N LEU A 254 11.30 -15.58 5.13
CA LEU A 254 11.19 -17.00 4.77
C LEU A 254 9.77 -17.56 4.89
N SER A 255 8.81 -16.77 5.38
CA SER A 255 7.42 -17.21 5.57
C SER A 255 6.66 -17.21 4.24
N PRO A 256 5.54 -17.94 4.15
CA PRO A 256 4.65 -17.87 2.99
C PRO A 256 4.25 -16.43 2.68
N ARG A 257 4.02 -16.16 1.39
CA ARG A 257 3.57 -14.85 0.93
C ARG A 257 2.05 -14.73 1.08
N VAL A 258 1.62 -13.58 1.58
CA VAL A 258 0.21 -13.20 1.74
C VAL A 258 -0.07 -11.88 1.07
N GLN A 259 -1.33 -11.60 0.74
CA GLN A 259 -1.74 -10.30 0.22
C GLN A 259 -1.98 -9.31 1.36
N VAL A 260 -2.70 -9.75 2.40
CA VAL A 260 -2.93 -8.95 3.61
C VAL A 260 -2.76 -9.80 4.87
N GLY A 261 -1.91 -9.36 5.79
CA GLY A 261 -1.65 -10.02 7.07
C GLY A 261 -2.89 -10.16 7.97
N ALA A 262 -2.89 -11.15 8.86
CA ALA A 262 -3.95 -11.36 9.85
C ALA A 262 -3.84 -10.35 10.99
N ARG A 263 -4.98 -9.95 11.57
CA ARG A 263 -5.02 -9.14 12.79
C ARG A 263 -4.25 -9.81 13.92
N VAL A 264 -3.47 -8.99 14.63
CA VAL A 264 -2.84 -9.41 15.88
C VAL A 264 -3.50 -8.69 17.04
N SER A 265 -4.37 -9.41 17.74
CA SER A 265 -5.03 -8.95 18.96
C SER A 265 -4.25 -9.41 20.18
N TYR A 266 -4.17 -8.52 21.16
CA TYR A 266 -3.56 -8.75 22.47
C TYR A 266 -4.64 -8.90 23.57
N GLY A 267 -5.88 -8.51 23.24
CA GLY A 267 -7.12 -8.69 23.99
C GLY A 267 -8.32 -8.14 23.18
N PRO A 268 -9.58 -8.45 23.55
CA PRO A 268 -10.77 -8.12 22.75
C PRO A 268 -10.96 -6.62 22.49
N ASP A 269 -10.47 -5.76 23.38
CA ASP A 269 -10.60 -4.29 23.30
C ASP A 269 -9.26 -3.56 23.49
N GLU A 270 -8.14 -4.20 23.13
CA GLU A 270 -6.83 -3.56 23.31
C GLU A 270 -6.53 -2.55 22.20
N PRO A 271 -6.20 -1.29 22.55
CA PRO A 271 -5.92 -0.22 21.58
C PRO A 271 -4.72 -0.56 20.68
N ASP A 272 -3.83 -1.42 21.18
CA ASP A 272 -2.62 -1.87 20.47
C ASP A 272 -2.89 -3.06 19.53
N THR A 273 -4.14 -3.49 19.36
CA THR A 273 -4.51 -4.47 18.33
C THR A 273 -4.03 -3.97 16.96
N ILE A 274 -3.21 -4.77 16.29
CA ILE A 274 -2.64 -4.44 15.00
C ILE A 274 -3.50 -5.02 13.88
N VAL A 275 -3.87 -4.17 12.93
CA VAL A 275 -4.62 -4.48 11.71
C VAL A 275 -3.71 -4.23 10.52
N PHE A 276 -3.72 -5.13 9.53
CA PHE A 276 -2.92 -4.99 8.33
C PHE A 276 -3.72 -4.38 7.18
N ALA A 277 -3.05 -3.58 6.36
CA ALA A 277 -3.59 -3.02 5.14
C ALA A 277 -2.67 -3.28 3.95
N GLY A 278 -3.22 -3.75 2.83
CA GLY A 278 -2.51 -3.93 1.57
C GLY A 278 -2.84 -2.83 0.57
N ILE A 279 -1.85 -2.38 -0.21
CA ILE A 279 -2.00 -1.37 -1.26
C ILE A 279 -2.01 -2.03 -2.63
N TYR A 280 -2.90 -1.60 -3.52
CA TYR A 280 -2.84 -1.96 -4.94
C TYR A 280 -3.03 -0.73 -5.84
N VAL A 281 -2.47 -0.79 -7.04
CA VAL A 281 -2.60 0.24 -8.07
C VAL A 281 -2.95 -0.42 -9.39
N ALA A 282 -4.04 0.03 -10.01
CA ALA A 282 -4.38 -0.38 -11.36
C ALA A 282 -4.56 0.83 -12.28
N THR A 283 -4.19 0.66 -13.54
CA THR A 283 -4.14 1.72 -14.55
C THR A 283 -4.75 1.25 -15.86
N ARG A 284 -5.24 2.20 -16.69
CA ARG A 284 -5.84 1.83 -17.98
C ARG A 284 -4.76 1.31 -18.92
N THR A 285 -5.08 0.28 -19.69
CA THR A 285 -4.29 -0.11 -20.88
C THR A 285 -4.60 0.87 -22.03
N ILE A 286 -3.67 1.01 -22.99
CA ILE A 286 -3.82 1.91 -24.15
C ILE A 286 -5.19 1.70 -24.84
N GLY A 287 -5.90 2.80 -25.11
CA GLY A 287 -7.19 2.81 -25.80
C GLY A 287 -8.32 3.47 -24.99
N LEU A 288 -9.56 3.39 -25.51
CA LEU A 288 -10.79 3.90 -24.87
C LEU A 288 -11.34 2.93 -23.79
N ARG A 289 -10.47 2.42 -22.93
CA ARG A 289 -10.85 1.50 -21.85
C ARG A 289 -10.67 2.15 -20.48
N GLY A 290 -11.47 1.68 -19.53
CA GLY A 290 -11.34 2.03 -18.12
C GLY A 290 -10.33 1.13 -17.40
N THR A 291 -10.41 1.15 -16.08
CA THR A 291 -9.69 0.23 -15.20
C THR A 291 -10.70 -0.43 -14.28
N THR A 292 -11.01 -1.69 -14.55
CA THR A 292 -12.04 -2.44 -13.83
C THR A 292 -11.55 -3.87 -13.57
N GLY A 293 -11.79 -4.35 -12.36
CA GLY A 293 -11.39 -5.69 -11.99
C GLY A 293 -12.05 -6.16 -10.69
N VAL A 294 -11.88 -7.44 -10.43
CA VAL A 294 -12.28 -8.07 -9.17
C VAL A 294 -11.10 -8.88 -8.65
N MET A 295 -10.92 -8.86 -7.34
CA MET A 295 -9.97 -9.71 -6.64
C MET A 295 -10.70 -10.52 -5.57
N ILE A 296 -10.34 -11.79 -5.42
CA ILE A 296 -10.95 -12.69 -4.45
C ILE A 296 -9.92 -12.97 -3.35
N PHE A 297 -10.21 -12.45 -2.18
CA PHE A 297 -9.47 -12.75 -0.96
C PHE A 297 -10.01 -14.04 -0.37
N SER A 298 -9.11 -14.97 -0.05
CA SER A 298 -9.44 -16.27 0.51
C SER A 298 -8.59 -16.58 1.73
N SER A 299 -9.20 -17.32 2.63
CA SER A 299 -8.64 -17.89 3.85
C SER A 299 -9.39 -19.20 4.13
N PRO A 300 -9.01 -20.01 5.13
CA PRO A 300 -9.76 -21.21 5.49
C PRO A 300 -11.23 -20.92 5.85
N SER A 301 -11.52 -19.76 6.46
CA SER A 301 -12.88 -19.45 6.94
C SER A 301 -13.71 -18.59 5.99
N ILE A 302 -13.09 -17.79 5.12
CA ILE A 302 -13.82 -16.87 4.24
C ILE A 302 -13.23 -16.75 2.84
N ARG A 303 -14.13 -16.57 1.85
CA ARG A 303 -13.82 -16.14 0.49
C ARG A 303 -14.64 -14.88 0.16
N VAL A 304 -13.97 -13.75 -0.03
CA VAL A 304 -14.56 -12.42 -0.31
C VAL A 304 -14.09 -11.91 -1.64
N ALA A 305 -15.02 -11.52 -2.51
CA ALA A 305 -14.68 -10.78 -3.71
C ALA A 305 -14.73 -9.27 -3.43
N HIS A 306 -13.75 -8.53 -3.95
CA HIS A 306 -13.68 -7.08 -3.93
C HIS A 306 -13.57 -6.56 -5.37
N LEU A 307 -14.60 -5.86 -5.82
CA LEU A 307 -14.67 -5.21 -7.11
C LEU A 307 -14.21 -3.76 -6.99
N PHE A 308 -13.42 -3.32 -7.95
CA PHE A 308 -13.16 -1.90 -8.20
C PHE A 308 -13.41 -1.57 -9.67
N ALA A 309 -13.99 -0.39 -9.93
CA ALA A 309 -14.35 0.02 -11.26
C ALA A 309 -14.14 1.51 -11.51
N VAL A 310 -13.35 1.81 -12.53
CA VAL A 310 -13.12 3.14 -13.10
C VAL A 310 -13.41 3.08 -14.62
N PRO A 311 -14.68 2.92 -15.02
CA PRO A 311 -15.05 2.75 -16.41
C PRO A 311 -14.83 4.02 -17.24
N PRO A 312 -14.71 3.91 -18.58
CA PRO A 312 -14.43 5.06 -19.43
C PRO A 312 -15.59 6.08 -19.44
N PHE A 313 -16.84 5.60 -19.46
CA PHE A 313 -18.03 6.42 -19.64
C PHE A 313 -19.06 6.36 -18.50
N ASP A 314 -19.04 5.29 -17.71
CA ASP A 314 -20.00 5.11 -16.61
C ASP A 314 -19.50 5.70 -15.28
N ASP A 315 -20.32 5.57 -14.24
CA ASP A 315 -19.90 5.86 -12.87
C ASP A 315 -18.87 4.87 -12.37
N ASN A 316 -17.86 5.42 -11.70
CA ASN A 316 -16.93 4.69 -10.85
C ASN A 316 -17.70 4.03 -9.72
N GLY A 317 -17.18 2.91 -9.23
CA GLY A 317 -17.79 2.23 -8.11
C GLY A 317 -16.96 1.07 -7.59
N THR A 318 -17.42 0.53 -6.48
CA THR A 318 -16.87 -0.65 -5.84
C THR A 318 -18.00 -1.54 -5.33
N TYR A 319 -17.69 -2.79 -5.09
CA TYR A 319 -18.59 -3.72 -4.41
C TYR A 319 -17.76 -4.77 -3.67
N ILE A 320 -18.30 -5.27 -2.56
CA ILE A 320 -17.64 -6.30 -1.76
C ILE A 320 -18.70 -7.27 -1.21
N GLY A 321 -18.38 -8.56 -1.19
CA GLY A 321 -19.31 -9.60 -0.77
C GLY A 321 -18.65 -10.98 -0.68
N CYS A 322 -19.26 -11.89 0.09
CA CYS A 322 -18.79 -13.27 0.14
C CYS A 322 -19.13 -14.00 -1.18
N VAL A 323 -18.26 -14.92 -1.58
CA VAL A 323 -18.46 -15.80 -2.74
C VAL A 323 -18.25 -17.26 -2.33
N ASN A 324 -18.77 -18.20 -3.10
CA ASN A 324 -18.56 -19.62 -2.84
C ASN A 324 -17.31 -20.13 -3.55
N GLU A 325 -16.82 -21.29 -3.11
CA GLU A 325 -15.72 -21.99 -3.77
C GLU A 325 -16.13 -22.48 -5.16
N GLY A 326 -15.20 -22.40 -6.12
CA GLY A 326 -15.42 -22.84 -7.50
C GLY A 326 -16.28 -21.91 -8.36
N GLU A 327 -16.78 -20.78 -7.82
CA GLU A 327 -17.45 -19.77 -8.63
C GLU A 327 -16.50 -19.12 -9.64
N ASP A 328 -16.99 -18.98 -10.87
CA ASP A 328 -16.28 -18.35 -11.99
C ASP A 328 -16.05 -16.85 -11.74
N ILE A 329 -14.79 -16.41 -11.84
CA ILE A 329 -14.39 -15.04 -11.48
C ILE A 329 -14.95 -13.98 -12.44
N GLU A 330 -15.18 -14.32 -13.71
CA GLU A 330 -15.80 -13.40 -14.67
C GLU A 330 -17.28 -13.20 -14.36
N LYS A 331 -17.99 -14.28 -14.00
CA LYS A 331 -19.36 -14.19 -13.52
C LYS A 331 -19.46 -13.36 -12.23
N ILE A 332 -18.57 -13.60 -11.26
CA ILE A 332 -18.48 -12.77 -10.04
C ILE A 332 -18.27 -11.30 -10.42
N TYR A 333 -17.34 -11.02 -11.34
CA TYR A 333 -17.11 -9.66 -11.84
C TYR A 333 -18.39 -9.05 -12.41
N GLN A 334 -19.10 -9.74 -13.29
CA GLN A 334 -20.33 -9.22 -13.92
C GLN A 334 -21.41 -8.93 -12.88
N ASP A 335 -21.64 -9.87 -11.95
CA ASP A 335 -22.64 -9.76 -10.90
C ASP A 335 -22.34 -8.61 -9.93
N PHE A 336 -21.05 -8.44 -9.58
CA PHE A 336 -20.61 -7.36 -8.69
C PHE A 336 -20.61 -6.01 -9.41
N TYR A 337 -20.20 -5.98 -10.68
CA TYR A 337 -20.16 -4.75 -11.49
C TYR A 337 -21.55 -4.15 -11.69
N ALA A 338 -22.58 -4.99 -11.84
CA ALA A 338 -23.97 -4.54 -11.91
C ALA A 338 -24.48 -3.91 -10.60
N GLN A 339 -23.88 -4.27 -9.46
CA GLN A 339 -24.28 -3.81 -8.11
C GLN A 339 -23.39 -2.71 -7.55
N ARG A 340 -22.35 -2.29 -8.29
CA ARG A 340 -21.33 -1.34 -7.80
C ARG A 340 -21.94 -0.02 -7.34
N GLN A 341 -21.37 0.54 -6.27
CA GLN A 341 -21.76 1.83 -5.70
C GLN A 341 -20.53 2.62 -5.27
N VAL A 342 -20.71 3.90 -4.92
CA VAL A 342 -19.62 4.72 -4.37
C VAL A 342 -19.22 4.26 -2.96
N SER A 343 -20.17 3.74 -2.19
CA SER A 343 -19.98 3.25 -0.84
C SER A 343 -20.85 2.02 -0.62
N VAL A 344 -20.27 0.97 -0.06
CA VAL A 344 -20.93 -0.29 0.28
C VAL A 344 -20.55 -0.66 1.71
N SER A 345 -21.53 -1.04 2.52
CA SER A 345 -21.33 -1.58 3.86
C SER A 345 -22.36 -2.66 4.12
N ARG A 346 -21.89 -3.86 4.49
CA ARG A 346 -22.73 -5.07 4.58
C ARG A 346 -22.24 -5.96 5.72
N THR A 347 -23.15 -6.76 6.25
CA THR A 347 -22.80 -7.87 7.15
C THR A 347 -23.24 -9.18 6.49
N GLU A 348 -22.30 -10.10 6.34
CA GLU A 348 -22.52 -11.37 5.66
C GLU A 348 -21.66 -12.46 6.32
N ARG A 349 -22.26 -13.62 6.65
CA ARG A 349 -21.56 -14.78 7.26
C ARG A 349 -20.72 -14.42 8.51
N ASP A 350 -21.22 -13.52 9.36
CA ASP A 350 -20.55 -12.97 10.55
C ASP A 350 -19.36 -12.02 10.26
N TYR A 351 -19.18 -11.60 9.01
CA TYR A 351 -18.20 -10.59 8.63
C TYR A 351 -18.86 -9.26 8.30
N ARG A 352 -18.20 -8.17 8.72
CA ARG A 352 -18.50 -6.80 8.31
C ARG A 352 -17.63 -6.47 7.11
N LEU A 353 -18.26 -6.26 5.97
CA LEU A 353 -17.61 -5.95 4.71
C LEU A 353 -17.92 -4.50 4.32
N GLY A 354 -16.91 -3.74 3.94
CA GLY A 354 -17.09 -2.35 3.53
C GLY A 354 -16.17 -1.97 2.39
N ALA A 355 -16.62 -1.13 1.47
CA ALA A 355 -15.79 -0.59 0.40
C ALA A 355 -16.25 0.80 -0.02
N ASN A 356 -15.32 1.71 -0.29
CA ASN A 356 -15.59 3.10 -0.63
C ASN A 356 -14.67 3.56 -1.75
N VAL A 357 -15.21 4.36 -2.67
CA VAL A 357 -14.42 5.14 -3.63
C VAL A 357 -14.63 6.64 -3.37
N ASN A 358 -13.63 7.45 -3.68
CA ASN A 358 -13.66 8.89 -3.44
C ASN A 358 -14.71 9.65 -4.27
N ALA A 359 -15.05 9.20 -5.48
CA ALA A 359 -16.01 9.89 -6.33
C ALA A 359 -16.68 8.99 -7.37
N ALA A 360 -17.96 9.24 -7.66
CA ALA A 360 -18.72 8.56 -8.72
C ALA A 360 -18.21 8.90 -10.14
N LYS A 361 -17.66 10.11 -10.31
CA LYS A 361 -17.17 10.62 -11.59
C LYS A 361 -15.69 10.96 -11.48
N GLY A 362 -15.06 11.13 -12.63
CA GLY A 362 -13.66 11.46 -12.74
C GLY A 362 -12.80 10.26 -13.10
N GLY A 363 -11.50 10.51 -13.07
CA GLY A 363 -10.53 9.60 -13.65
C GLY A 363 -9.46 9.05 -12.73
N VAL A 364 -9.35 9.65 -11.56
CA VAL A 364 -8.39 9.27 -10.54
C VAL A 364 -9.19 8.87 -9.33
N VAL A 365 -9.18 7.58 -9.03
CA VAL A 365 -10.04 7.00 -8.00
C VAL A 365 -9.18 6.48 -6.86
N SER A 366 -9.56 6.83 -5.65
CA SER A 366 -9.01 6.24 -4.44
C SER A 366 -10.04 5.30 -3.85
N CYS A 367 -9.63 4.10 -3.45
CA CYS A 367 -10.53 3.08 -2.90
C CYS A 367 -10.04 2.57 -1.55
N ILE A 368 -10.95 2.42 -0.59
CA ILE A 368 -10.68 1.75 0.69
C ILE A 368 -11.67 0.62 0.86
N ALA A 369 -11.20 -0.60 1.09
CA ALA A 369 -12.00 -1.77 1.39
C ALA A 369 -11.63 -2.36 2.76
N SER A 370 -12.58 -3.06 3.37
CA SER A 370 -12.45 -3.69 4.68
C SER A 370 -13.09 -5.06 4.68
N ILE A 371 -12.38 -6.00 5.28
CA ILE A 371 -12.89 -7.31 5.65
C ILE A 371 -12.65 -7.41 7.16
N ALA A 372 -13.72 -7.40 7.94
CA ALA A 372 -13.66 -7.39 9.39
C ALA A 372 -14.54 -8.49 10.00
N ARG A 373 -14.09 -9.05 11.12
CA ARG A 373 -14.86 -9.98 11.96
C ARG A 373 -15.03 -9.36 13.33
#